data_AF-A0ABC8T205-F1
#
_entry.id   AF-A0ABC8T205-F1
#
_cell.length_a   1.000
_cell.length_b   1.000
_cell.length_c   1.000
_cell.angle_alpha   90.00
_cell.angle_beta   90.00
_cell.angle_gamma   90.00
#
_symmetry.space_group_name_H-M   'P 1'
#
loop_
_entity.id
_entity.type
_entity.pdbx_description
1 polymer ?
#
loop_
_entity_poly.entity_id
_entity_poly.type
_entity_poly.pdbx_seq_one_letter_code
_entity_poly.pdbx_strand_id
1 'polypeptide(L)'
;MIYAKLHIESGDIQGIIDPSLRNKYDMQSMWKIAEKALMCVQPHGSMRPSISEIIKEIQDAISIEREAEAVREGNSDDISRQSVHSCLNIGSLDLAASEHYLSVDDSLTKPTAR
;
A
#
# COMPACT_ATOMS: atom_id res chain seq x y z
N MET A 1 -12.46 11.27 -14.03
CA MET A 1 -11.15 10.71 -14.42
C MET A 1 -10.78 10.90 -15.89
N ILE A 2 -11.57 11.63 -16.70
CA ILE A 2 -11.29 11.86 -18.13
C ILE A 2 -9.95 12.57 -18.33
N TYR A 3 -9.66 13.59 -17.52
CA TYR A 3 -8.39 14.33 -17.58
C TYR A 3 -7.17 13.41 -17.42
N ALA A 4 -7.13 12.61 -16.36
CA ALA A 4 -6.02 11.71 -16.10
C ALA A 4 -5.90 10.61 -17.15
N LYS A 5 -7.03 10.06 -17.61
CA LYS A 5 -7.07 9.04 -18.66
C LYS A 5 -6.40 9.52 -19.96
N LEU A 6 -6.71 10.74 -20.42
CA LEU A 6 -6.15 11.29 -21.66
C LEU A 6 -4.62 11.39 -21.60
N HIS A 7 -4.08 11.84 -20.47
CA HIS A 7 -2.64 11.98 -20.24
C HIS A 7 -1.92 10.63 -20.23
N ILE A 8 -2.52 9.62 -19.58
CA ILE A 8 -2.01 8.24 -19.55
C ILE A 8 -2.01 7.66 -20.97
N GLU A 9 -3.11 7.79 -21.70
CA GLU A 9 -3.24 7.28 -23.08
C GLU A 9 -2.32 8.00 -24.08
N SER A 10 -1.99 9.27 -23.84
CA SER A 10 -1.04 10.03 -24.67
C SER A 10 0.43 9.82 -24.30
N GLY A 11 0.73 9.04 -23.26
CA GLY A 11 2.10 8.84 -22.79
C GLY A 11 2.64 9.96 -21.87
N ASP A 12 1.82 10.94 -21.49
CA ASP A 12 2.20 12.08 -20.65
C ASP A 12 1.74 11.89 -19.21
N ILE A 13 2.36 10.95 -18.50
CA ILE A 13 2.05 10.76 -17.08
C ILE A 13 2.49 11.96 -16.22
N GLN A 14 3.51 12.72 -16.64
CA GLN A 14 4.02 13.84 -15.85
C GLN A 14 2.97 14.95 -15.69
N GLY A 15 2.13 15.16 -16.70
CA GLY A 15 1.02 16.14 -16.64
C GLY A 15 -0.05 15.85 -15.58
N ILE A 16 -0.04 14.68 -14.94
CA ILE A 16 -1.00 14.30 -13.89
C ILE A 16 -0.36 14.03 -12.52
N ILE A 17 0.97 14.13 -12.41
CA ILE A 17 1.69 13.93 -11.17
C ILE A 17 1.58 15.18 -10.29
N ASP A 18 1.38 14.99 -8.99
CA ASP A 18 1.34 16.10 -8.04
C ASP A 18 2.70 16.85 -8.02
N PRO A 19 2.72 18.16 -8.35
CA PRO A 19 3.94 18.97 -8.31
C PRO A 19 4.64 18.98 -6.94
N SER A 20 3.90 18.70 -5.85
CA SER A 20 4.44 18.64 -4.49
C SER A 20 5.50 17.54 -4.30
N LEU A 21 5.48 16.51 -5.17
CA LEU A 21 6.41 15.38 -5.11
C LEU A 21 7.83 15.75 -5.59
N ARG A 22 8.02 16.91 -6.24
CA ARG A 22 9.35 17.47 -6.59
C ARG A 22 10.31 16.46 -7.24
N ASN A 23 9.82 15.61 -8.14
CA ASN A 23 10.58 14.56 -8.81
C ASN A 23 11.20 13.51 -7.87
N LYS A 24 10.63 13.32 -6.67
CA LYS A 24 11.00 12.26 -5.72
C LYS A 24 10.11 11.03 -5.95
N TYR A 25 10.18 10.52 -7.16
CA TYR A 25 9.46 9.33 -7.59
C TYR A 25 10.18 8.72 -8.78
N ASP A 26 10.05 7.41 -8.91
CA ASP A 26 10.44 6.69 -10.10
C ASP A 26 9.32 6.73 -11.16
N MET A 27 9.69 6.76 -12.44
CA MET A 27 8.69 6.82 -13.51
C MET A 27 7.95 5.48 -13.67
N GLN A 28 8.61 4.34 -13.46
CA GLN A 28 8.01 3.02 -13.63
C GLN A 28 6.98 2.71 -12.55
N SER A 29 7.28 3.06 -11.30
CA SER A 29 6.32 2.97 -10.18
C SER A 29 5.07 3.83 -10.45
N MET A 30 5.25 5.06 -10.94
CA MET A 30 4.15 5.97 -11.28
C MET A 30 3.26 5.40 -12.38
N TRP A 31 3.86 4.87 -13.46
CA TRP A 31 3.12 4.20 -14.53
C TRP A 31 2.29 3.03 -14.02
N LYS A 32 2.90 2.16 -13.21
CA LYS A 32 2.23 1.00 -12.62
C LYS A 32 1.01 1.41 -11.78
N ILE A 33 1.14 2.44 -10.95
CA ILE A 33 0.02 2.97 -10.15
C ILE A 33 -1.05 3.62 -11.02
N ALA A 34 -0.67 4.43 -12.01
CA ALA A 34 -1.60 5.14 -12.88
C ALA A 34 -2.48 4.17 -13.70
N GLU A 35 -1.88 3.11 -14.25
CA GLU A 35 -2.60 2.07 -14.99
C GLU A 35 -3.61 1.36 -14.09
N LYS A 36 -3.23 0.98 -12.86
CA LYS A 36 -4.14 0.31 -11.95
C LYS A 36 -5.25 1.21 -11.43
N ALA A 37 -4.96 2.48 -11.17
CA ALA A 37 -5.98 3.46 -10.82
C ALA A 37 -7.04 3.60 -11.93
N LEU A 38 -6.64 3.54 -13.20
CA LEU A 38 -7.56 3.54 -14.34
C LEU A 38 -8.46 2.30 -14.39
N MET A 39 -7.96 1.13 -13.95
CA MET A 39 -8.78 -0.07 -13.80
C MET A 39 -9.75 0.01 -12.61
N CYS A 40 -9.37 0.66 -11.50
CA CYS A 40 -10.22 0.78 -10.31
C CYS A 40 -11.53 1.55 -10.56
N VAL A 41 -11.54 2.47 -11.52
CA VAL A 41 -12.70 3.33 -11.79
C VAL A 41 -13.53 2.91 -13.00
N GLN A 42 -13.34 1.67 -13.48
CA GLN A 42 -14.11 1.18 -14.61
C GLN A 42 -15.63 1.29 -14.34
N PRO A 43 -16.45 1.63 -15.36
CA PRO A 43 -17.89 1.80 -15.17
C PRO A 43 -18.55 0.55 -14.60
N HIS A 44 -18.11 -0.62 -15.06
CA HIS A 44 -18.60 -1.92 -14.61
C HIS A 44 -17.74 -2.47 -13.49
N GLY A 45 -18.37 -2.83 -12.37
CA GLY A 45 -17.68 -3.35 -11.18
C GLY A 45 -16.86 -4.62 -11.45
N SER A 46 -17.33 -5.48 -12.36
CA SER A 46 -16.64 -6.72 -12.76
C SER A 46 -15.32 -6.49 -13.50
N MET A 47 -15.09 -5.30 -14.04
CA MET A 47 -13.84 -4.92 -14.69
C MET A 47 -12.85 -4.27 -13.71
N ARG A 48 -13.29 -3.99 -12.49
CA ARG A 48 -12.43 -3.42 -11.45
C ARG A 48 -11.61 -4.55 -10.83
N PRO A 49 -10.31 -4.35 -10.59
CA PRO A 49 -9.47 -5.34 -9.94
C PRO A 49 -9.93 -5.59 -8.50
N SER A 50 -9.65 -6.79 -8.01
CA SER A 50 -9.84 -7.12 -6.61
C SER A 50 -8.84 -6.36 -5.73
N ILE A 51 -9.18 -6.20 -4.44
CA ILE A 51 -8.30 -5.49 -3.50
C ILE A 51 -6.94 -6.18 -3.35
N SER A 52 -6.88 -7.52 -3.48
CA SER A 52 -5.64 -8.27 -3.39
C SER A 52 -4.72 -8.03 -4.59
N GLU A 53 -5.28 -7.86 -5.80
CA GLU A 53 -4.52 -7.44 -6.98
C GLU A 53 -3.97 -6.02 -6.80
N ILE A 54 -4.78 -5.09 -6.28
CA ILE A 54 -4.33 -3.73 -6.00
C ILE A 54 -3.20 -3.69 -4.97
N ILE A 55 -3.28 -4.48 -3.90
CA ILE A 55 -2.23 -4.57 -2.89
C ILE A 55 -0.90 -5.02 -3.52
N LYS A 56 -0.93 -6.02 -4.40
CA LYS A 56 0.28 -6.51 -5.08
C LYS A 56 0.92 -5.41 -5.93
N GLU A 57 0.13 -4.69 -6.71
CA GLU A 57 0.64 -3.64 -7.59
C GLU A 57 1.22 -2.45 -6.81
N ILE A 58 0.63 -2.13 -5.65
CA ILE A 58 1.17 -1.12 -4.73
C ILE A 58 2.50 -1.59 -4.14
N GLN A 59 2.61 -2.85 -3.71
CA GLN A 59 3.84 -3.42 -3.17
C GLN A 59 4.96 -3.45 -4.22
N ASP A 60 4.63 -3.79 -5.46
CA ASP A 60 5.57 -3.75 -6.58
C ASP A 60 6.07 -2.32 -6.84
N ALA A 61 5.16 -1.33 -6.91
CA ALA A 61 5.53 0.07 -7.11
C ALA A 61 6.43 0.60 -5.99
N ILE A 62 6.16 0.23 -4.73
CA ILE A 62 7.01 0.58 -3.58
C ILE A 62 8.40 -0.06 -3.71
N SER A 63 8.48 -1.29 -4.21
CA SER A 63 9.76 -1.99 -4.39
C SER A 63 10.62 -1.29 -5.44
N ILE A 64 10.02 -0.86 -6.55
CA ILE A 64 10.68 -0.05 -7.59
C ILE A 64 11.23 1.26 -7.01
N GLU A 65 10.41 1.99 -6.25
CA GLU A 65 10.84 3.25 -5.62
C GLU A 65 12.04 3.06 -4.69
N ARG A 66 12.01 1.99 -3.87
CA ARG A 66 13.11 1.68 -2.94
C ARG A 66 14.41 1.38 -3.67
N GLU A 67 14.33 0.66 -4.79
CA GLU A 67 15.50 0.38 -5.62
C GLU A 67 16.05 1.68 -6.24
N ALA A 68 15.18 2.55 -6.75
CA ALA A 68 15.57 3.86 -7.29
C ALA A 68 16.24 4.75 -6.22
N GLU A 69 15.70 4.81 -5.01
CA GLU A 69 16.31 5.56 -3.89
C GLU A 69 17.68 5.00 -3.51
N ALA A 70 17.85 3.67 -3.44
CA ALA A 70 19.13 3.05 -3.11
C ALA A 70 20.23 3.40 -4.14
N VAL A 71 19.87 3.50 -5.42
CA VAL A 71 20.79 3.96 -6.48
C VAL A 71 21.15 5.44 -6.31
N ARG A 72 20.19 6.29 -5.90
CA ARG A 72 20.39 7.72 -5.68
C ARG A 72 21.23 8.03 -4.43
N GLU A 73 21.15 7.19 -3.40
CA GLU A 73 21.89 7.33 -2.14
C GLU A 73 23.28 6.67 -2.16
N GLY A 74 23.57 5.82 -3.15
CA GLY A 74 24.84 5.09 -3.32
C GLY A 74 26.10 5.92 -3.58
N ASN A 75 26.09 7.22 -3.29
CA ASN A 75 27.25 8.11 -3.39
C ASN A 75 27.76 8.61 -2.01
N SER A 76 27.33 7.96 -0.92
CA SER A 76 27.87 8.15 0.43
C SER A 76 28.22 6.79 1.02
N ASP A 77 29.51 6.46 1.02
CA ASP A 77 30.05 5.31 1.75
C ASP A 77 29.86 5.53 3.26
N ASP A 78 28.70 5.16 3.80
CA ASP A 78 28.58 4.97 5.25
C ASP A 78 27.65 3.78 5.55
N ILE A 79 28.28 2.67 5.95
CA ILE A 79 27.64 1.45 6.40
C ILE A 79 26.96 1.74 7.75
N SER A 80 25.69 2.16 7.73
CA SER A 80 24.84 2.09 8.91
C SER A 80 24.04 0.78 8.88
N ARG A 81 24.64 -0.27 9.43
CA ARG A 81 23.96 -1.54 9.73
C ARG A 81 22.96 -1.30 10.86
N GLN A 82 21.72 -0.94 10.54
CA GLN A 82 20.61 -1.17 11.47
C GLN A 82 19.59 -2.11 10.85
N SER A 83 19.95 -3.39 11.04
CA SER A 83 19.13 -4.59 11.08
C SER A 83 17.67 -4.38 11.48
N VAL A 84 16.78 -4.96 10.67
CA VAL A 84 15.59 -5.72 11.10
C VAL A 84 14.94 -5.32 12.42
N HIS A 85 14.12 -4.27 12.40
CA HIS A 85 13.08 -4.09 13.43
C HIS A 85 11.70 -3.81 12.85
N SER A 86 11.47 -4.23 11.61
CA SER A 86 10.12 -4.41 11.10
C SER A 86 9.42 -5.49 11.91
N CYS A 87 8.33 -5.07 12.54
CA CYS A 87 7.22 -5.86 13.09
C CYS A 87 7.20 -6.04 14.62
N LEU A 88 6.10 -5.52 15.20
CA LEU A 88 5.55 -5.71 16.57
C LEU A 88 6.16 -4.86 17.70
N ASN A 89 5.60 -3.66 17.90
CA ASN A 89 5.58 -3.02 19.22
C ASN A 89 4.26 -2.28 19.47
N ILE A 90 3.19 -3.06 19.67
CA ILE A 90 2.04 -2.62 20.45
C ILE A 90 1.97 -3.54 21.68
N GLY A 91 2.37 -2.98 22.84
CA GLY A 91 2.00 -3.46 24.17
C GLY A 91 2.86 -4.55 24.82
N SER A 92 4.11 -4.24 25.18
CA SER A 92 4.77 -4.91 26.31
C SER A 92 4.45 -4.14 27.59
N LEU A 93 3.55 -4.67 28.41
CA LEU A 93 3.43 -4.36 29.83
C LEU A 93 3.43 -5.71 30.55
N ASP A 94 4.60 -6.09 31.06
CA ASP A 94 4.74 -7.16 32.03
C ASP A 94 4.22 -6.67 33.38
N LEU A 95 3.09 -7.20 33.82
CA LEU A 95 2.79 -7.30 35.24
C LEU A 95 2.09 -8.64 35.50
N ALA A 96 2.84 -9.53 36.12
CA ALA A 96 2.44 -10.83 36.62
C ALA A 96 1.13 -10.84 37.42
N ALA A 97 0.52 -12.04 37.45
CA ALA A 97 -0.56 -12.50 38.33
C ALA A 97 -2.02 -12.38 37.80
N SER A 98 -2.42 -13.33 36.95
CA SER A 98 -3.48 -14.30 37.30
C SER A 98 -3.79 -15.20 36.11
N GLU A 99 -3.65 -16.50 36.36
CA GLU A 99 -4.28 -17.57 35.60
C GLU A 99 -5.80 -17.34 35.50
N HIS A 100 -6.41 -18.00 34.49
CA HIS A 100 -7.82 -18.40 34.43
C HIS A 100 -8.81 -17.47 33.71
N TYR A 101 -9.14 -17.80 32.45
CA TYR A 101 -10.47 -18.33 32.07
C TYR A 101 -10.59 -18.39 30.53
N LEU A 102 -10.40 -19.59 29.96
CA LEU A 102 -11.12 -19.95 28.75
C LEU A 102 -12.58 -20.16 29.14
N SER A 103 -13.51 -19.46 28.50
CA SER A 103 -14.86 -19.96 28.28
C SER A 103 -15.40 -19.38 26.99
N VAL A 104 -15.30 -20.18 25.93
CA VAL A 104 -16.23 -20.13 24.81
C VAL A 104 -17.61 -20.43 25.37
N ASP A 105 -18.53 -19.47 25.28
CA ASP A 105 -19.94 -19.77 25.40
C ASP A 105 -20.62 -19.49 24.07
N ASP A 106 -20.96 -20.59 23.41
CA ASP A 106 -21.82 -20.68 22.25
C ASP A 106 -23.25 -20.77 22.78
N SER A 107 -23.97 -19.65 22.85
CA SER A 107 -25.40 -19.66 23.17
C SER A 107 -26.20 -18.70 22.28
N LEU A 108 -26.61 -19.30 21.17
CA LEU A 108 -27.63 -18.90 20.22
C LEU A 108 -28.95 -18.43 20.91
N THR A 109 -29.30 -17.13 20.84
CA THR A 109 -30.70 -16.69 20.99
C THR A 109 -31.08 -15.52 20.06
N LYS A 110 -31.65 -15.93 18.92
CA LYS A 110 -32.77 -15.40 18.12
C LYS A 110 -32.94 -13.87 17.84
N PRO A 111 -33.18 -13.46 16.57
CA PRO A 111 -33.48 -12.06 16.22
C PRO A 111 -34.87 -11.63 16.69
N THR A 112 -35.00 -10.39 17.16
CA THR A 112 -36.29 -9.73 17.43
C THR A 112 -36.71 -8.90 16.22
N ALA A 113 -37.92 -9.16 15.73
CA ALA A 113 -38.59 -8.37 14.71
C ALA A 113 -39.23 -7.12 15.32
N ARG A 114 -39.14 -6.00 14.57
CA ARG A 114 -40.16 -4.95 14.54
C ARG A 114 -40.24 -4.41 13.13
#